data_AF-A0A147KI08-F1
#
_entry.id   AF-A0A147KI08-F1
#
_cell.length_a   1.000
_cell.length_b   1.000
_cell.length_c   1.000
_cell.angle_alpha   90.00
_cell.angle_beta   90.00
_cell.angle_gamma   90.00
#
_symmetry.space_group_name_H-M   'P 1'
#
loop_
_entity.id
_entity.type
_entity.pdbx_description
1 polymer ?
#
loop_
_entity_poly.entity_id
_entity_poly.type
_entity_poly.pdbx_seq_one_letter_code
_entity_poly.pdbx_strand_id
1 'polypeptide(L)'
;MSDTTDIPTRSLVTGATGLLGSSITRLLLDGGGEVVALVRDPARARRLLPDHPALRVVAGDVNDPGSYRKELVGVDTVFHTAAYFREYFQPGADLALMERTNVTAVRDLLTTAAEAGVPTVVHTSSVNVLNRQGADNPADEHTPPPPELRDQPTSTSYSASKVRAEAVVREFADRPGLRVPVVLPGWMWGPGDAGPTSAGRLFLAVARGEMRAVPRLHNYVVDVRDVALACVRAAARPEAGRYVVAGRRHSLQEICAAVAAATGAQTPRTVPAGLAMAVAALLEAQARLRGKEPVATRTGVQVLRDGDGRHFSSARAQQQLGIVFRPIEQTMADTAQWYREHGFLPAGRAGRPVAR
;
A
#
# COMPACT_ATOMS: atom_id res chain seq x y z
N MET A 1 25.76 7.73 1.12
CA MET A 1 26.13 6.30 1.07
C MET A 1 25.25 5.63 2.11
N SER A 2 24.14 4.99 1.69
CA SER A 2 23.26 4.30 2.64
C SER A 2 23.94 2.99 3.02
N ASP A 3 24.10 2.76 4.34
CA ASP A 3 24.64 1.52 4.88
C ASP A 3 23.90 0.31 4.29
N THR A 4 24.65 -0.55 3.60
CA THR A 4 24.20 -1.84 3.06
C THR A 4 24.03 -2.90 4.15
N THR A 5 24.23 -2.55 5.43
CA THR A 5 24.22 -3.49 6.56
C THR A 5 22.82 -3.95 6.98
N ASP A 6 21.76 -3.27 6.51
CA ASP A 6 20.38 -3.56 6.92
C ASP A 6 19.60 -4.39 5.90
N ILE A 7 20.22 -4.80 4.79
CA ILE A 7 19.56 -5.58 3.72
C ILE A 7 19.63 -7.08 4.09
N PRO A 8 18.49 -7.78 4.21
CA PRO A 8 18.51 -9.23 4.39
C PRO A 8 19.15 -9.93 3.19
N THR A 9 20.00 -10.93 3.45
CA THR A 9 20.73 -11.67 2.41
C THR A 9 19.78 -12.36 1.44
N ARG A 10 18.77 -13.08 1.95
CA ARG A 10 17.80 -13.79 1.13
C ARG A 10 16.37 -13.56 1.61
N SER A 11 15.55 -12.99 0.73
CA SER A 11 14.19 -12.56 1.06
C SER A 11 13.14 -13.24 0.18
N LEU A 12 11.99 -13.56 0.75
CA LEU A 12 10.79 -13.90 -0.03
C LEU A 12 9.78 -12.76 0.05
N VAL A 13 9.26 -12.30 -1.09
CA VAL A 13 8.26 -11.22 -1.15
C VAL A 13 6.94 -11.78 -1.68
N THR A 14 5.89 -11.74 -0.86
CA THR A 14 4.52 -12.01 -1.35
C THR A 14 3.91 -10.72 -1.90
N GLY A 15 3.03 -10.83 -2.90
CA GLY A 15 2.46 -9.64 -3.53
C GLY A 15 3.51 -8.81 -4.28
N ALA A 16 4.60 -9.45 -4.74
CA ALA A 16 5.74 -8.80 -5.38
C ALA A 16 5.38 -7.98 -6.63
N THR A 17 4.29 -8.30 -7.32
CA THR A 17 3.81 -7.51 -8.48
C THR A 17 2.95 -6.30 -8.10
N GLY A 18 2.69 -6.08 -6.81
CA GLY A 18 1.93 -4.95 -6.30
C GLY A 18 2.80 -3.71 -6.08
N LEU A 19 2.16 -2.58 -5.77
CA LEU A 19 2.82 -1.30 -5.52
C LEU A 19 3.94 -1.41 -4.47
N LEU A 20 3.60 -1.90 -3.27
CA LEU A 20 4.56 -2.07 -2.18
C LEU A 20 5.56 -3.20 -2.44
N GLY A 21 5.08 -4.40 -2.78
CA GLY A 21 5.94 -5.57 -2.99
C GLY A 21 6.99 -5.35 -4.09
N SER A 22 6.65 -4.65 -5.17
CA SER A 22 7.62 -4.34 -6.23
C SER A 22 8.64 -3.28 -5.80
N SER A 23 8.24 -2.34 -4.93
CA SER A 23 9.16 -1.35 -4.35
C SER A 23 10.13 -2.00 -3.36
N ILE A 24 9.66 -2.93 -2.52
CA ILE A 24 10.51 -3.74 -1.65
C ILE A 24 11.46 -4.60 -2.47
N THR A 25 10.97 -5.26 -3.53
CA THR A 25 11.81 -6.09 -4.40
C THR A 25 12.95 -5.29 -5.00
N ARG A 26 12.68 -4.10 -5.58
CA ARG A 26 13.73 -3.22 -6.12
C ARG A 26 14.72 -2.80 -5.04
N LEU A 27 14.22 -2.34 -3.89
CA LEU A 27 15.06 -1.88 -2.78
C LEU A 27 16.02 -2.98 -2.27
N LEU A 28 15.54 -4.23 -2.17
CA LEU A 28 16.37 -5.37 -1.76
C LEU A 28 17.45 -5.69 -2.80
N LEU A 29 17.08 -5.73 -4.09
CA LEU A 29 18.02 -6.01 -5.18
C LEU A 29 19.07 -4.90 -5.33
N ASP A 30 18.66 -3.63 -5.28
CA ASP A 30 19.56 -2.47 -5.30
C ASP A 30 20.52 -2.48 -4.10
N GLY A 31 20.07 -3.07 -2.98
CA GLY A 31 20.87 -3.31 -1.78
C GLY A 31 21.78 -4.54 -1.84
N GLY A 32 21.77 -5.29 -2.94
CA GLY A 32 22.59 -6.50 -3.14
C GLY A 32 21.99 -7.79 -2.56
N GLY A 33 20.75 -7.77 -2.08
CA GLY A 33 20.06 -8.95 -1.55
C GLY A 33 19.50 -9.87 -2.66
N GLU A 34 19.32 -11.14 -2.32
CA GLU A 34 18.61 -12.12 -3.15
C GLU A 34 17.11 -12.08 -2.88
N VAL A 35 16.29 -12.08 -3.94
CA VAL A 35 14.84 -12.00 -3.81
C VAL A 35 14.14 -13.16 -4.50
N VAL A 36 13.27 -13.83 -3.75
CA VAL A 36 12.26 -14.76 -4.26
C VAL A 36 10.93 -14.03 -4.34
N ALA A 37 10.51 -13.67 -5.55
CA ALA A 37 9.21 -13.06 -5.79
C ALA A 37 8.14 -14.14 -5.95
N LEU A 38 7.29 -14.31 -4.94
CA LEU A 38 6.14 -15.22 -5.00
C LEU A 38 4.98 -14.54 -5.73
N VAL A 39 4.59 -15.08 -6.88
CA VAL A 39 3.62 -14.47 -7.79
C VAL A 39 2.65 -15.51 -8.36
N ARG A 40 1.42 -15.10 -8.64
CA ARG A 40 0.44 -15.97 -9.33
C ARG A 40 0.71 -16.10 -10.83
N ASP A 41 1.23 -15.03 -11.44
CA ASP A 41 1.52 -14.96 -12.88
C ASP A 41 2.99 -14.56 -13.09
N PRO A 42 3.89 -15.53 -13.37
CA PRO A 42 5.30 -15.26 -13.64
C PRO A 42 5.54 -14.39 -14.88
N ALA A 43 4.71 -14.52 -15.92
CA ALA A 43 4.87 -13.73 -17.14
C ALA A 43 4.57 -12.26 -16.88
N ARG A 44 3.52 -11.97 -16.09
CA ARG A 44 3.25 -10.61 -15.61
C ARG A 44 4.37 -10.10 -14.71
N ALA A 45 4.88 -10.92 -13.80
CA ALA A 45 5.94 -10.50 -12.90
C ALA A 45 7.23 -10.10 -13.64
N ARG A 46 7.66 -10.87 -14.65
CA ARG A 46 8.83 -10.53 -15.49
C ARG A 46 8.68 -9.21 -16.26
N ARG A 47 7.46 -8.74 -16.51
CA ARG A 47 7.22 -7.43 -17.12
C ARG A 47 7.27 -6.27 -16.12
N LEU A 48 7.04 -6.54 -14.83
CA LEU A 48 6.86 -5.51 -13.80
C LEU A 48 8.04 -5.39 -12.84
N LEU A 49 8.81 -6.44 -12.68
CA LEU A 49 9.99 -6.51 -11.82
C LEU A 49 11.26 -6.31 -12.67
N PRO A 50 12.36 -5.81 -12.07
CA PRO A 50 13.62 -5.66 -12.78
C PRO A 50 14.14 -7.01 -13.25
N ASP A 51 14.78 -7.04 -14.43
CA ASP A 51 15.55 -8.18 -14.87
C ASP A 51 16.90 -8.17 -14.13
N HIS A 52 17.03 -9.02 -13.10
CA HIS A 52 18.17 -9.02 -12.19
C HIS A 52 18.57 -10.46 -11.86
N PRO A 53 19.88 -10.81 -11.88
CA PRO A 53 20.34 -12.18 -11.64
C PRO A 53 20.00 -12.70 -10.23
N ALA A 54 19.93 -11.81 -9.24
CA ALA A 54 19.53 -12.15 -7.87
C ALA A 54 18.00 -12.20 -7.65
N LEU A 55 17.19 -11.99 -8.70
CA LEU A 55 15.74 -12.12 -8.64
C LEU A 55 15.28 -13.47 -9.19
N ARG A 56 14.59 -14.24 -8.36
CA ARG A 56 13.91 -15.47 -8.76
C ARG A 56 12.41 -15.30 -8.67
N VAL A 57 11.73 -15.45 -9.80
CA VAL A 57 10.26 -15.41 -9.88
C VAL A 57 9.71 -16.82 -9.71
N VAL A 58 8.87 -17.04 -8.69
CA VAL A 58 8.25 -18.34 -8.40
C VAL A 58 6.74 -18.25 -8.50
N ALA A 59 6.14 -19.19 -9.23
CA ALA A 59 4.70 -19.35 -9.30
C ALA A 59 4.16 -19.92 -7.99
N GLY A 60 3.20 -19.24 -7.37
CA GLY A 60 2.46 -19.74 -6.21
C GLY A 60 1.36 -18.79 -5.74
N ASP A 61 0.55 -19.28 -4.80
CA ASP A 61 -0.56 -18.56 -4.21
C ASP A 61 -0.36 -18.49 -2.69
N VAL A 62 -0.55 -17.31 -2.11
CA VAL A 62 -0.45 -17.12 -0.65
C VAL A 62 -1.51 -17.93 0.10
N ASN A 63 -2.61 -18.28 -0.57
CA ASN A 63 -3.66 -19.12 -0.02
C ASN A 63 -3.39 -20.63 -0.16
N ASP A 64 -2.25 -21.02 -0.74
CA ASP A 64 -1.81 -22.41 -0.88
C ASP A 64 -0.36 -22.54 -0.38
N PRO A 65 -0.16 -22.87 0.90
CA PRO A 65 1.17 -23.08 1.47
C PRO A 65 2.01 -24.13 0.76
N GLY A 66 1.37 -25.13 0.15
CA GLY A 66 2.07 -26.17 -0.63
C GLY A 66 2.83 -25.59 -1.82
N SER A 67 2.34 -24.49 -2.39
CA SER A 67 2.94 -23.84 -3.56
C SER A 67 4.27 -23.12 -3.25
N TYR A 68 4.50 -22.68 -2.00
CA TYR A 68 5.65 -21.86 -1.64
C TYR A 68 6.48 -22.38 -0.47
N ARG A 69 6.04 -23.42 0.27
CA ARG A 69 6.75 -23.94 1.45
C ARG A 69 8.23 -24.22 1.19
N LYS A 70 8.55 -24.88 0.07
CA LYS A 70 9.94 -25.22 -0.31
C LYS A 70 10.81 -23.98 -0.54
N GLU A 71 10.19 -22.85 -0.87
CA GLU A 71 10.87 -21.60 -1.18
C GLU A 71 11.28 -20.81 0.07
N LEU A 72 10.77 -21.20 1.24
CA LEU A 72 11.11 -20.61 2.53
C LEU A 72 12.41 -21.18 3.12
N VAL A 73 12.93 -22.30 2.58
CA VAL A 73 14.16 -22.92 3.08
C VAL A 73 15.34 -21.98 2.82
N GLY A 74 16.02 -21.58 3.90
CA GLY A 74 17.16 -20.65 3.85
C GLY A 74 16.75 -19.22 3.48
N VAL A 75 15.50 -18.82 3.73
CA VAL A 75 15.05 -17.42 3.65
C VAL A 75 15.24 -16.76 5.01
N ASP A 76 15.90 -15.59 5.03
CA ASP A 76 16.14 -14.82 6.25
C ASP A 76 14.95 -13.92 6.59
N THR A 77 14.22 -13.45 5.57
CA THR A 77 13.09 -12.55 5.78
C THR A 77 11.99 -12.76 4.77
N VAL A 78 10.75 -12.88 5.24
CA VAL A 78 9.56 -12.81 4.39
C VAL A 78 8.94 -11.43 4.50
N PHE A 79 8.73 -10.75 3.38
CA PHE A 79 7.95 -9.53 3.30
C PHE A 79 6.54 -9.87 2.80
N HIS A 80 5.57 -9.87 3.70
CA HIS A 80 4.19 -10.15 3.36
C HIS A 80 3.44 -8.86 3.01
N THR A 81 3.27 -8.61 1.70
CA THR A 81 2.52 -7.46 1.18
C THR A 81 1.28 -7.86 0.38
N ALA A 82 1.03 -9.16 0.19
CA ALA A 82 -0.16 -9.65 -0.47
C ALA A 82 -1.42 -9.32 0.36
N ALA A 83 -2.44 -8.75 -0.29
CA ALA A 83 -3.73 -8.52 0.31
C ALA A 83 -4.82 -8.45 -0.76
N TYR A 84 -6.02 -8.92 -0.43
CA TYR A 84 -7.24 -8.62 -1.15
C TYR A 84 -7.69 -7.20 -0.77
N PHE A 85 -7.16 -6.21 -1.48
CA PHE A 85 -7.38 -4.78 -1.21
C PHE A 85 -8.03 -4.08 -2.40
N ARG A 86 -7.40 -4.15 -3.57
CA ARG A 86 -7.90 -3.47 -4.77
C ARG A 86 -9.24 -4.05 -5.19
N GLU A 87 -9.34 -5.37 -5.13
CA GLU A 87 -10.51 -6.17 -5.48
C GLU A 87 -11.70 -5.90 -4.56
N TYR A 88 -11.46 -5.48 -3.31
CA TYR A 88 -12.53 -5.08 -2.38
C TYR A 88 -13.28 -3.80 -2.82
N PHE A 89 -12.58 -2.87 -3.47
CA PHE A 89 -13.17 -1.61 -3.95
C PHE A 89 -13.79 -1.73 -5.34
N GLN A 90 -14.02 -2.96 -5.83
CA GLN A 90 -14.70 -3.24 -7.08
C GLN A 90 -16.11 -3.82 -6.81
N PRO A 91 -17.08 -3.61 -7.71
CA PRO A 91 -18.38 -4.25 -7.62
C PRO A 91 -18.24 -5.79 -7.57
N GLY A 92 -18.99 -6.46 -6.69
CA GLY A 92 -18.98 -7.92 -6.57
C GLY A 92 -17.81 -8.50 -5.77
N ALA A 93 -17.23 -7.73 -4.85
CA ALA A 93 -16.15 -8.20 -3.99
C ALA A 93 -16.49 -9.51 -3.25
N ASP A 94 -15.61 -10.50 -3.35
CA ASP A 94 -15.72 -11.76 -2.65
C ASP A 94 -15.18 -11.63 -1.22
N LEU A 95 -16.10 -11.52 -0.27
CA LEU A 95 -15.80 -11.36 1.15
C LEU A 95 -15.13 -12.62 1.74
N ALA A 96 -15.48 -13.81 1.26
CA ALA A 96 -14.88 -15.05 1.72
C ALA A 96 -13.42 -15.16 1.22
N LEU A 97 -13.17 -14.79 -0.03
CA LEU A 97 -11.81 -14.72 -0.56
C LEU A 97 -10.98 -13.63 0.12
N MET A 98 -11.59 -12.50 0.47
CA MET A 98 -10.92 -11.47 1.28
C MET A 98 -10.49 -12.02 2.63
N GLU A 99 -11.39 -12.72 3.33
CA GLU A 99 -11.08 -13.35 4.60
C GLU A 99 -9.93 -14.36 4.48
N ARG A 100 -10.05 -15.26 3.50
CA ARG A 100 -9.04 -16.27 3.21
C ARG A 100 -7.67 -15.64 2.95
N THR A 101 -7.63 -14.59 2.12
CA THR A 101 -6.37 -13.96 1.70
C THR A 101 -5.77 -13.05 2.78
N ASN A 102 -6.60 -12.31 3.51
CA ASN A 102 -6.09 -11.31 4.46
C ASN A 102 -5.91 -11.86 5.87
N VAL A 103 -6.58 -12.95 6.24
CA VAL A 103 -6.55 -13.51 7.60
C VAL A 103 -6.00 -14.93 7.61
N THR A 104 -6.65 -15.87 6.90
CA THR A 104 -6.24 -17.28 6.91
C THR A 104 -4.83 -17.46 6.33
N ALA A 105 -4.55 -16.86 5.18
CA ALA A 105 -3.24 -16.93 4.54
C ALA A 105 -2.12 -16.27 5.37
N VAL A 106 -2.44 -15.31 6.24
CA VAL A 106 -1.46 -14.76 7.20
C VAL A 106 -1.08 -15.81 8.23
N ARG A 107 -2.07 -16.52 8.80
CA ARG A 107 -1.83 -17.63 9.72
C ARG A 107 -1.00 -18.71 9.06
N ASP A 108 -1.41 -19.13 7.86
CA ASP A 108 -0.75 -20.21 7.13
C ASP A 108 0.70 -19.84 6.77
N LEU A 109 0.93 -18.60 6.34
CA LEU A 109 2.27 -18.10 6.06
C LEU A 109 3.15 -18.05 7.31
N LEU A 110 2.66 -17.53 8.44
CA LEU A 110 3.41 -17.48 9.69
C LEU A 110 3.73 -18.88 10.22
N THR A 111 2.77 -19.81 10.18
CA THR A 111 3.00 -21.21 10.52
C THR A 111 4.07 -21.82 9.64
N THR A 112 3.94 -21.70 8.32
CA THR A 112 4.87 -22.31 7.36
C THR A 112 6.27 -21.68 7.44
N ALA A 113 6.36 -20.37 7.68
CA ALA A 113 7.62 -19.67 7.90
C ALA A 113 8.31 -20.15 9.18
N ALA A 114 7.55 -20.31 10.28
CA ALA A 114 8.08 -20.86 11.52
C ALA A 114 8.57 -22.31 11.36
N GLU A 115 7.80 -23.16 10.65
CA GLU A 115 8.20 -24.54 10.32
C GLU A 115 9.49 -24.60 9.49
N ALA A 116 9.66 -23.66 8.57
CA ALA A 116 10.84 -23.56 7.71
C ALA A 116 12.05 -22.89 8.39
N GLY A 117 11.91 -22.41 9.63
CA GLY A 117 12.96 -21.73 10.38
C GLY A 117 13.26 -20.30 9.90
N VAL A 118 12.30 -19.65 9.22
CA VAL A 118 12.45 -18.25 8.81
C VAL A 118 12.44 -17.36 10.05
N PRO A 119 13.50 -16.56 10.30
CA PRO A 119 13.62 -15.81 11.54
C PRO A 119 12.74 -14.55 11.58
N THR A 120 12.29 -14.04 10.43
CA THR A 120 11.55 -12.78 10.37
C THR A 120 10.49 -12.76 9.28
N VAL A 121 9.28 -12.36 9.63
CA VAL A 121 8.18 -12.12 8.69
C VAL A 121 7.65 -10.70 8.91
N VAL A 122 7.86 -9.78 7.98
CA VAL A 122 7.29 -8.44 8.04
C VAL A 122 5.85 -8.48 7.55
N HIS A 123 4.89 -8.13 8.41
CA HIS A 123 3.48 -8.04 8.06
C HIS A 123 3.11 -6.59 7.70
N THR A 124 2.59 -6.38 6.49
CA THR A 124 2.04 -5.08 6.09
C THR A 124 0.59 -4.98 6.54
N SER A 125 0.30 -4.15 7.54
CA SER A 125 -1.05 -3.82 8.01
C SER A 125 -1.57 -2.54 7.33
N SER A 126 -2.28 -1.66 8.04
CA SER A 126 -2.76 -0.38 7.56
C SER A 126 -3.07 0.54 8.74
N VAL A 127 -2.90 1.85 8.60
CA VAL A 127 -3.39 2.80 9.62
C VAL A 127 -4.89 2.65 9.90
N ASN A 128 -5.68 2.06 9.00
CA ASN A 128 -7.12 1.81 9.18
C ASN A 128 -7.50 0.87 10.32
N VAL A 129 -6.52 0.19 10.91
CA VAL A 129 -6.72 -0.64 12.10
C VAL A 129 -6.64 0.14 13.41
N LEU A 130 -6.36 1.44 13.37
CA LEU A 130 -6.24 2.30 14.55
C LEU A 130 -7.54 3.06 14.81
N ASN A 131 -7.98 3.15 16.05
CA ASN A 131 -9.14 3.96 16.39
C ASN A 131 -8.89 5.43 16.03
N ARG A 132 -9.98 6.14 15.71
CA ARG A 132 -9.90 7.57 15.43
C ARG A 132 -9.51 8.32 16.71
N GLN A 133 -8.50 9.17 16.59
CA GLN A 133 -8.09 10.10 17.64
C GLN A 133 -8.04 11.53 17.10
N GLY A 134 -8.07 12.50 18.02
CA GLY A 134 -8.03 13.93 17.70
C GLY A 134 -6.63 14.43 17.30
N ALA A 135 -6.55 15.67 16.83
CA ALA A 135 -5.29 16.29 16.40
C ALA A 135 -4.28 16.44 17.55
N ASP A 136 -4.76 16.74 18.77
CA ASP A 136 -3.93 16.93 19.96
C ASP A 136 -3.38 15.61 20.53
N ASN A 137 -3.96 14.49 20.12
CA ASN A 137 -3.55 13.15 20.53
C ASN A 137 -3.59 12.20 19.31
N PRO A 138 -2.70 12.37 18.32
CA PRO A 138 -2.75 11.58 17.10
C PRO A 138 -2.57 10.08 17.40
N ALA A 139 -3.27 9.23 16.65
CA ALA A 139 -3.19 7.78 16.81
C ALA A 139 -1.79 7.25 16.48
N ASP A 140 -1.32 6.32 17.30
CA ASP A 140 0.00 5.72 17.24
C ASP A 140 -0.07 4.18 17.29
N GLU A 141 1.08 3.52 17.48
CA GLU A 141 1.18 2.08 17.58
C GLU A 141 0.46 1.46 18.79
N HIS A 142 0.12 2.25 19.80
CA HIS A 142 -0.56 1.80 21.02
C HIS A 142 -2.08 2.02 20.94
N THR A 143 -2.54 2.79 19.96
CA THR A 143 -3.95 3.06 19.76
C THR A 143 -4.70 1.76 19.38
N PRO A 144 -5.75 1.38 20.13
CA PRO A 144 -6.49 0.14 19.87
C PRO A 144 -7.31 0.25 18.58
N PRO A 145 -7.80 -0.87 18.02
CA PRO A 145 -8.72 -0.82 16.90
C PRO A 145 -10.05 -0.12 17.21
N PRO A 146 -10.72 0.47 16.20
CA PRO A 146 -12.06 1.02 16.37
C PRO A 146 -13.01 -0.03 16.95
N PRO A 147 -13.83 0.28 17.97
CA PRO A 147 -14.75 -0.67 18.60
C PRO A 147 -15.65 -1.39 17.58
N GLU A 148 -16.15 -0.65 16.59
CA GLU A 148 -17.00 -1.17 15.52
C GLU A 148 -16.30 -2.20 14.63
N LEU A 149 -14.96 -2.24 14.58
CA LEU A 149 -14.19 -3.26 13.85
C LEU A 149 -13.79 -4.45 14.72
N ARG A 150 -13.89 -4.34 16.06
CA ARG A 150 -13.49 -5.40 17.01
C ARG A 150 -14.54 -6.49 17.12
N ASP A 151 -15.81 -6.11 17.15
CA ASP A 151 -16.92 -7.02 17.51
C ASP A 151 -17.67 -7.56 16.29
N GLN A 152 -17.11 -7.42 15.09
CA GLN A 152 -17.74 -7.89 13.86
C GLN A 152 -17.43 -9.38 13.61
N PRO A 153 -18.44 -10.27 13.63
CA PRO A 153 -18.24 -11.71 13.60
C PRO A 153 -17.77 -12.24 12.23
N THR A 154 -17.88 -11.46 11.16
CA THR A 154 -17.48 -11.86 9.79
C THR A 154 -17.02 -10.66 8.93
N SER A 155 -16.40 -10.97 7.78
CA SER A 155 -15.83 -10.08 6.77
C SER A 155 -16.84 -9.05 6.18
N THR A 156 -17.09 -7.95 6.87
CA THR A 156 -17.92 -6.85 6.32
C THR A 156 -17.08 -5.73 5.70
N SER A 157 -15.79 -5.62 6.06
CA SER A 157 -14.90 -4.58 5.53
C SER A 157 -13.44 -5.00 5.45
N TYR A 158 -12.71 -4.38 4.51
CA TYR A 158 -11.26 -4.52 4.41
C TYR A 158 -10.56 -4.19 5.73
N SER A 159 -10.94 -3.11 6.41
CA SER A 159 -10.35 -2.71 7.69
C SER A 159 -10.55 -3.77 8.78
N ALA A 160 -11.73 -4.38 8.88
CA ALA A 160 -11.98 -5.48 9.82
C ALA A 160 -11.12 -6.72 9.52
N SER A 161 -10.84 -7.02 8.24
CA SER A 161 -9.90 -8.10 7.87
C SER A 161 -8.47 -7.81 8.35
N LYS A 162 -8.02 -6.54 8.27
CA LYS A 162 -6.67 -6.15 8.75
C LYS A 162 -6.56 -6.19 10.28
N VAL A 163 -7.62 -5.81 11.00
CA VAL A 163 -7.66 -5.94 12.48
C VAL A 163 -7.53 -7.40 12.91
N ARG A 164 -8.23 -8.32 12.22
CA ARG A 164 -8.15 -9.76 12.48
C ARG A 164 -6.81 -10.36 12.05
N ALA A 165 -6.22 -9.90 10.95
CA ALA A 165 -4.87 -10.28 10.55
C ALA A 165 -3.84 -9.90 11.63
N GLU A 166 -3.95 -8.71 12.24
CA GLU A 166 -3.08 -8.35 13.37
C GLU A 166 -3.35 -9.19 14.62
N ALA A 167 -4.58 -9.67 14.83
CA ALA A 167 -4.86 -10.63 15.90
C ALA A 167 -4.11 -11.95 15.69
N VAL A 168 -4.12 -12.47 14.46
CA VAL A 168 -3.32 -13.64 14.09
C VAL A 168 -1.83 -13.38 14.34
N VAL A 169 -1.29 -12.24 13.90
CA VAL A 169 0.12 -11.90 14.12
C VAL A 169 0.48 -11.89 15.61
N ARG A 170 -0.40 -11.38 16.48
CA ARG A 170 -0.18 -11.38 17.94
C ARG A 170 -0.07 -12.78 18.53
N GLU A 171 -0.75 -13.77 17.96
CA GLU A 171 -0.64 -15.17 18.42
C GLU A 171 0.76 -15.77 18.16
N PHE A 172 1.55 -15.17 17.26
CA PHE A 172 2.93 -15.58 16.96
C PHE A 172 3.97 -14.71 17.69
N ALA A 173 3.57 -13.73 18.49
CA ALA A 173 4.50 -12.78 19.13
C ALA A 173 5.55 -13.48 20.03
N ASP A 174 5.13 -14.54 20.73
CA ASP A 174 5.99 -15.30 21.66
C ASP A 174 6.59 -16.57 21.02
N ARG A 175 6.45 -16.75 19.70
CA ARG A 175 6.96 -17.94 19.00
C ARG A 175 8.49 -17.90 18.97
N PRO A 176 9.20 -18.86 19.57
CA PRO A 176 10.66 -18.85 19.58
C PRO A 176 11.22 -18.93 18.16
N GLY A 177 12.22 -18.08 17.87
CA GLY A 177 12.90 -18.06 16.59
C GLY A 177 12.14 -17.36 15.46
N LEU A 178 10.95 -16.79 15.69
CA LEU A 178 10.22 -16.02 14.69
C LEU A 178 9.87 -14.62 15.21
N ARG A 179 10.28 -13.59 14.49
CA ARG A 179 9.89 -12.19 14.73
C ARG A 179 8.89 -11.72 13.68
N VAL A 180 7.87 -10.98 14.11
CA VAL A 180 6.85 -10.46 13.19
C VAL A 180 6.69 -8.94 13.32
N PRO A 181 7.60 -8.13 12.75
CA PRO A 181 7.42 -6.68 12.69
C PRO A 181 6.17 -6.32 11.87
N VAL A 182 5.42 -5.31 12.32
CA VAL A 182 4.16 -4.88 11.69
C VAL A 182 4.27 -3.43 11.23
N VAL A 183 4.06 -3.18 9.94
CA VAL A 183 4.10 -1.84 9.35
C VAL A 183 2.69 -1.39 8.96
N LEU A 184 2.28 -0.20 9.42
CA LEU A 184 0.96 0.38 9.20
C LEU A 184 1.08 1.57 8.25
N PRO A 185 1.03 1.35 6.92
CA PRO A 185 1.11 2.44 5.96
C PRO A 185 -0.16 3.29 5.96
N GLY A 186 0.04 4.59 5.67
CA GLY A 186 -1.00 5.52 5.25
C GLY A 186 -1.51 5.24 3.83
N TRP A 187 -2.08 6.26 3.18
CA TRP A 187 -2.48 6.12 1.77
C TRP A 187 -1.22 6.15 0.90
N MET A 188 -0.84 5.00 0.35
CA MET A 188 0.38 4.85 -0.43
C MET A 188 0.24 5.41 -1.85
N TRP A 189 1.23 6.20 -2.26
CA TRP A 189 1.41 6.75 -3.61
C TRP A 189 2.83 6.45 -4.08
N GLY A 190 3.05 6.40 -5.40
CA GLY A 190 4.39 6.25 -5.93
C GLY A 190 4.45 5.51 -7.27
N PRO A 191 5.64 5.40 -7.87
CA PRO A 191 5.87 4.63 -9.08
C PRO A 191 5.62 3.13 -8.85
N GLY A 192 5.41 2.38 -9.94
CA GLY A 192 5.18 0.93 -9.87
C GLY A 192 3.72 0.50 -9.71
N ASP A 193 2.76 1.42 -9.76
CA ASP A 193 1.32 1.12 -9.62
C ASP A 193 0.69 0.58 -10.93
N ALA A 194 1.20 -0.56 -11.40
CA ALA A 194 0.81 -1.17 -12.68
C ALA A 194 -0.62 -1.70 -12.75
N GLY A 195 -1.28 -1.86 -11.59
CA GLY A 195 -2.69 -2.16 -11.50
C GLY A 195 -3.33 -1.13 -10.60
N PRO A 196 -3.69 0.06 -11.14
CA PRO A 196 -3.90 1.28 -10.38
C PRO A 196 -4.70 1.07 -9.10
N THR A 197 -4.07 1.40 -7.97
CA THR A 197 -4.70 1.48 -6.65
C THR A 197 -5.75 2.60 -6.61
N SER A 198 -6.40 2.81 -5.47
CA SER A 198 -7.26 4.00 -5.30
C SER A 198 -6.49 5.32 -5.50
N ALA A 199 -5.23 5.37 -5.05
CA ALA A 199 -4.32 6.50 -5.31
C ALA A 199 -4.02 6.64 -6.81
N GLY A 200 -3.62 5.55 -7.47
CA GLY A 200 -3.33 5.56 -8.90
C GLY A 200 -4.54 5.92 -9.77
N ARG A 201 -5.74 5.46 -9.43
CA ARG A 201 -6.98 5.84 -10.11
C ARG A 201 -7.26 7.33 -9.97
N LEU A 202 -7.11 7.90 -8.77
CA LEU A 202 -7.26 9.35 -8.57
C LEU A 202 -6.19 10.12 -9.35
N PHE A 203 -4.94 9.67 -9.30
CA PHE A 203 -3.83 10.25 -10.05
C PHE A 203 -4.17 10.35 -11.54
N LEU A 204 -4.57 9.23 -12.16
CA LEU A 204 -4.88 9.17 -13.58
C LEU A 204 -6.11 10.01 -13.93
N ALA A 205 -7.15 10.00 -13.10
CA ALA A 205 -8.35 10.80 -13.33
C ALA A 205 -8.06 12.32 -13.30
N VAL A 206 -7.19 12.78 -12.40
CA VAL A 206 -6.73 14.18 -12.37
C VAL A 206 -5.84 14.48 -13.58
N ALA A 207 -4.85 13.61 -13.86
CA ALA A 207 -3.92 13.78 -14.97
C ALA A 207 -4.62 13.86 -16.34
N ARG A 208 -5.75 13.16 -16.50
CA ARG A 208 -6.58 13.15 -17.71
C ARG A 208 -7.64 14.25 -17.74
N GLY A 209 -7.74 15.08 -16.69
CA GLY A 209 -8.76 16.12 -16.59
C GLY A 209 -10.20 15.61 -16.43
N GLU A 210 -10.37 14.37 -16.00
CA GLU A 210 -11.68 13.72 -15.79
C GLU A 210 -12.34 14.22 -14.49
N MET A 211 -11.54 14.75 -13.56
CA MET A 211 -12.00 15.29 -12.28
C MET A 211 -12.08 16.82 -12.32
N ARG A 212 -13.31 17.37 -12.33
CA ARG A 212 -13.52 18.82 -12.25
C ARG A 212 -13.57 19.37 -10.83
N ALA A 213 -13.94 18.53 -9.86
CA ALA A 213 -13.99 18.88 -8.46
C ALA A 213 -13.67 17.71 -7.54
N VAL A 214 -13.15 18.02 -6.35
CA VAL A 214 -12.86 17.07 -5.27
C VAL A 214 -13.45 17.57 -3.95
N PRO A 215 -13.82 16.68 -3.01
CA PRO A 215 -14.36 17.10 -1.72
C PRO A 215 -13.28 17.80 -0.87
N ARG A 216 -13.68 18.78 -0.06
CA ARG A 216 -12.84 19.44 0.96
C ARG A 216 -12.58 18.48 2.13
N LEU A 217 -11.61 17.61 1.93
CA LEU A 217 -11.19 16.59 2.88
C LEU A 217 -9.66 16.47 2.86
N HIS A 218 -9.10 15.82 3.87
CA HIS A 218 -7.68 15.56 4.01
C HIS A 218 -7.40 14.06 4.08
N ASN A 219 -6.16 13.70 3.82
CA ASN A 219 -5.68 12.34 4.03
C ASN A 219 -4.17 12.32 4.30
N TYR A 220 -3.70 11.21 4.86
CA TYR A 220 -2.27 10.97 5.05
C TYR A 220 -1.70 10.27 3.82
N VAL A 221 -0.80 10.96 3.12
CA VAL A 221 -0.10 10.47 1.93
C VAL A 221 1.30 10.04 2.31
N VAL A 222 1.67 8.84 1.87
CA VAL A 222 3.02 8.31 2.04
C VAL A 222 3.54 7.76 0.72
N ASP A 223 4.82 8.01 0.43
CA ASP A 223 5.48 7.40 -0.71
C ASP A 223 5.70 5.90 -0.43
N VAL A 224 5.31 5.03 -1.36
CA VAL A 224 5.49 3.58 -1.25
C VAL A 224 6.96 3.21 -1.00
N ARG A 225 7.92 4.00 -1.50
CA ARG A 225 9.34 3.76 -1.29
C ARG A 225 9.78 4.06 0.14
N ASP A 226 9.11 5.00 0.82
CA ASP A 226 9.31 5.25 2.26
C ASP A 226 8.77 4.06 3.07
N VAL A 227 7.62 3.50 2.69
CA VAL A 227 7.04 2.31 3.32
C VAL A 227 7.92 1.08 3.09
N ALA A 228 8.43 0.88 1.87
CA ALA A 228 9.34 -0.21 1.55
C ALA A 228 10.61 -0.15 2.40
N LEU A 229 11.20 1.04 2.55
CA LEU A 229 12.34 1.26 3.42
C LEU A 229 12.01 0.98 4.89
N ALA A 230 10.83 1.38 5.36
CA ALA A 230 10.38 1.08 6.71
C ALA A 230 10.22 -0.44 6.94
N CYS A 231 9.69 -1.18 5.97
CA CYS A 231 9.61 -2.63 6.03
C CYS A 231 10.99 -3.28 6.17
N VAL A 232 11.95 -2.90 5.32
CA VAL A 232 13.31 -3.46 5.34
C VAL A 232 14.01 -3.14 6.66
N ARG A 233 13.97 -1.89 7.11
CA ARG A 233 14.58 -1.50 8.39
C ARG A 233 13.89 -2.14 9.59
N ALA A 234 12.58 -2.34 9.54
CA ALA A 234 11.85 -3.03 10.60
C ALA A 234 12.28 -4.51 10.69
N ALA A 235 12.59 -5.15 9.56
CA ALA A 235 13.12 -6.52 9.55
C ALA A 235 14.49 -6.62 10.24
N ALA A 236 15.36 -5.63 10.02
CA ALA A 236 16.72 -5.58 10.56
C ALA A 236 16.78 -5.31 12.08
N ARG A 237 15.70 -4.79 12.68
CA ARG A 237 15.68 -4.53 14.13
C ARG A 237 15.67 -5.84 14.93
N PRO A 238 16.32 -5.89 16.10
CA PRO A 238 16.36 -7.10 16.93
C PRO A 238 15.00 -7.49 17.50
N GLU A 239 14.13 -6.51 17.78
CA GLU A 239 12.81 -6.73 18.35
C GLU A 239 11.71 -6.59 17.29
N ALA A 240 10.64 -7.39 17.42
CA ALA A 240 9.43 -7.23 16.62
C ALA A 240 8.68 -5.96 17.06
N GLY A 241 8.77 -4.90 16.25
CA GLY A 241 8.06 -3.65 16.49
C GLY A 241 6.82 -3.50 15.61
N ARG A 242 5.86 -2.70 16.11
CA ARG A 242 4.77 -2.12 15.32
C ARG A 242 5.20 -0.71 14.91
N TYR A 243 4.87 -0.26 13.70
CA TYR A 243 5.33 1.03 13.16
C TYR A 243 4.26 1.69 12.29
N VAL A 244 3.81 2.87 12.68
CA VAL A 244 2.95 3.73 11.87
C VAL A 244 3.80 4.48 10.86
N VAL A 245 3.49 4.29 9.58
CA VAL A 245 4.18 4.90 8.44
C VAL A 245 3.15 5.65 7.61
N ALA A 246 2.51 6.64 8.26
CA ALA A 246 1.36 7.34 7.71
C ALA A 246 1.77 8.37 6.64
N GLY A 247 3.00 8.88 6.69
CA GLY A 247 3.45 9.97 5.83
C GLY A 247 2.94 11.32 6.33
N ARG A 248 2.54 12.21 5.42
CA ARG A 248 2.12 13.59 5.74
C ARG A 248 0.65 13.80 5.45
N ARG A 249 0.00 14.60 6.28
CA ARG A 249 -1.41 14.99 6.08
C ARG A 249 -1.50 16.11 5.06
N HIS A 250 -2.27 15.89 4.00
CA HIS A 250 -2.55 16.87 2.95
C HIS A 250 -4.05 16.96 2.70
N SER A 251 -4.54 18.12 2.31
CA SER A 251 -5.85 18.27 1.70
C SER A 251 -5.88 17.55 0.34
N LEU A 252 -7.05 17.05 -0.07
CA LEU A 252 -7.23 16.50 -1.41
C LEU A 252 -6.93 17.53 -2.50
N GLN A 253 -7.08 18.82 -2.21
CA GLN A 253 -6.71 19.88 -3.13
C GLN A 253 -5.20 19.94 -3.35
N GLU A 254 -4.40 19.90 -2.28
CA GLU A 254 -2.93 19.87 -2.38
C GLU A 254 -2.45 18.61 -3.11
N ILE A 255 -3.06 17.46 -2.82
CA ILE A 255 -2.75 16.20 -3.52
C ILE A 255 -3.02 16.35 -5.03
N CYS A 256 -4.21 16.81 -5.40
CA CYS A 256 -4.55 16.97 -6.81
C CYS A 256 -3.74 18.09 -7.49
N ALA A 257 -3.37 19.13 -6.76
CA ALA A 257 -2.49 20.19 -7.27
C ALA A 257 -1.08 19.66 -7.57
N ALA A 258 -0.53 18.80 -6.71
CA ALA A 258 0.75 18.15 -6.96
C ALA A 258 0.69 17.21 -8.18
N VAL A 259 -0.41 16.48 -8.38
CA VAL A 259 -0.64 15.67 -9.60
C VAL A 259 -0.73 16.56 -10.84
N ALA A 260 -1.51 17.64 -10.78
CA ALA A 260 -1.67 18.60 -11.86
C ALA A 260 -0.32 19.22 -12.26
N ALA A 261 0.49 19.64 -11.29
CA ALA A 261 1.84 20.15 -11.52
C ALA A 261 2.76 19.12 -12.19
N ALA A 262 2.71 17.86 -11.76
CA ALA A 262 3.54 16.77 -12.31
C ALA A 262 3.14 16.35 -13.74
N THR A 263 1.89 16.59 -14.13
CA THR A 263 1.30 16.07 -15.38
C THR A 263 0.97 17.16 -16.42
N GLY A 264 0.92 18.43 -15.99
CA GLY A 264 0.44 19.55 -16.81
C GLY A 264 -1.09 19.65 -16.87
N ALA A 265 -1.81 18.89 -16.04
CA ALA A 265 -3.27 18.96 -15.97
C ALA A 265 -3.74 20.18 -15.16
N GLN A 266 -5.07 20.39 -15.10
CA GLN A 266 -5.66 21.44 -14.27
C GLN A 266 -6.00 20.91 -12.89
N THR A 267 -5.76 21.72 -11.85
CA THR A 267 -6.17 21.40 -10.48
C THR A 267 -7.70 21.42 -10.35
N PRO A 268 -8.34 20.34 -9.90
CA PRO A 268 -9.78 20.30 -9.64
C PRO A 268 -10.18 21.33 -8.57
N ARG A 269 -11.38 21.89 -8.69
CA ARG A 269 -11.95 22.78 -7.65
C ARG A 269 -12.35 21.99 -6.41
N THR A 270 -12.49 22.66 -5.27
CA THR A 270 -12.98 22.01 -4.06
C THR A 270 -14.48 22.23 -3.83
N VAL A 271 -15.19 21.20 -3.40
CA VAL A 271 -16.61 21.25 -3.03
C VAL A 271 -16.86 20.70 -1.62
N PRO A 272 -17.93 21.11 -0.92
CA PRO A 272 -18.30 20.48 0.35
C PRO A 272 -18.52 18.96 0.18
N ALA A 273 -18.15 18.16 1.18
CA ALA A 273 -18.23 16.71 1.10
C ALA A 273 -19.66 16.20 0.85
N GLY A 274 -20.68 16.85 1.42
CA GLY A 274 -22.10 16.50 1.16
C GLY A 274 -22.50 16.71 -0.30
N LEU A 275 -22.02 17.79 -0.94
CA LEU A 275 -22.26 18.02 -2.37
C LEU A 275 -21.53 16.98 -3.23
N ALA A 276 -20.29 16.63 -2.87
CA ALA A 276 -19.56 15.56 -3.55
C ALA A 276 -20.29 14.21 -3.48
N MET A 277 -20.89 13.87 -2.33
CA MET A 277 -21.71 12.65 -2.18
C MET A 277 -22.92 12.64 -3.11
N ALA A 278 -23.63 13.77 -3.22
CA ALA A 278 -24.79 13.89 -4.12
C ALA A 278 -24.38 13.77 -5.60
N VAL A 279 -23.29 14.43 -6.00
CA VAL A 279 -22.74 14.32 -7.36
C VAL A 279 -22.30 12.90 -7.68
N ALA A 280 -21.63 12.22 -6.74
CA ALA A 280 -21.21 10.83 -6.92
C ALA A 280 -22.41 9.89 -7.11
N ALA A 281 -23.51 10.10 -6.35
CA ALA A 281 -24.75 9.33 -6.52
C ALA A 281 -25.33 9.48 -7.93
N LEU A 282 -25.33 10.71 -8.45
CA LEU A 282 -25.81 11.00 -9.80
C LEU A 282 -24.90 10.35 -10.87
N LEU A 283 -23.59 10.42 -10.70
CA LEU A 283 -22.62 9.80 -11.61
C LEU A 283 -22.77 8.27 -11.64
N GLU A 284 -22.96 7.62 -10.48
CA GLU A 284 -23.23 6.19 -10.39
C GLU A 284 -24.51 5.81 -11.15
N ALA A 285 -25.60 6.56 -10.95
CA ALA A 285 -26.86 6.31 -11.63
C ALA A 285 -26.72 6.46 -13.16
N GLN A 286 -26.05 7.51 -13.63
CA GLN A 286 -25.78 7.73 -15.05
C GLN A 286 -24.86 6.65 -15.65
N ALA A 287 -23.85 6.22 -14.91
CA ALA A 287 -22.90 5.20 -15.35
C ALA A 287 -23.59 3.83 -15.50
N ARG A 288 -24.47 3.47 -14.54
CA ARG A 288 -25.31 2.27 -14.60
C ARG A 288 -26.23 2.26 -15.83
N LEU A 289 -26.85 3.39 -16.16
CA LEU A 289 -27.69 3.52 -17.36
C LEU A 289 -26.90 3.39 -18.67
N ARG A 290 -25.62 3.77 -18.65
CA ARG A 290 -24.73 3.77 -19.83
C ARG A 290 -23.84 2.52 -19.94
N GLY A 291 -23.91 1.59 -18.97
CA GLY A 291 -23.03 0.43 -18.91
C GLY A 291 -21.54 0.78 -18.78
N LYS A 292 -21.21 1.93 -18.17
CA LYS A 292 -19.83 2.40 -17.96
C LYS A 292 -19.46 2.41 -16.48
N GLU A 293 -18.17 2.43 -16.19
CA GLU A 293 -17.70 2.67 -14.82
C GLU A 293 -17.76 4.18 -14.48
N PRO A 294 -18.26 4.55 -13.28
CA PRO A 294 -18.27 5.94 -12.84
C PRO A 294 -16.88 6.42 -12.43
N VAL A 295 -16.55 7.66 -12.79
CA VAL A 295 -15.27 8.31 -12.40
C VAL A 295 -15.18 8.55 -10.88
N ALA A 296 -16.33 8.75 -10.23
CA ALA A 296 -16.42 8.92 -8.78
C ALA A 296 -17.61 8.14 -8.22
N THR A 297 -17.41 7.48 -7.08
CA THR A 297 -18.43 6.66 -6.39
C THR A 297 -18.72 7.21 -5.01
N ARG A 298 -19.93 7.00 -4.49
CA ARG A 298 -20.32 7.35 -3.12
C ARG A 298 -19.43 6.63 -2.12
N THR A 299 -19.13 5.36 -2.37
CA THR A 299 -18.21 4.56 -1.56
C THR A 299 -16.81 5.19 -1.52
N GLY A 300 -16.29 5.64 -2.65
CA GLY A 300 -15.00 6.33 -2.70
C GLY A 300 -14.99 7.64 -1.90
N VAL A 301 -16.04 8.45 -2.02
CA VAL A 301 -16.18 9.69 -1.23
C VAL A 301 -16.32 9.37 0.27
N GLN A 302 -17.06 8.33 0.64
CA GLN A 302 -17.20 7.91 2.04
C GLN A 302 -15.84 7.49 2.64
N VAL A 303 -15.05 6.68 1.93
CA VAL A 303 -13.69 6.29 2.37
C VAL A 303 -12.80 7.51 2.60
N LEU A 304 -12.89 8.52 1.73
CA LEU A 304 -12.16 9.77 1.92
C LEU A 304 -12.64 10.55 3.15
N ARG A 305 -13.95 10.56 3.42
CA ARG A 305 -14.53 11.20 4.61
C ARG A 305 -14.11 10.50 5.90
N ASP A 306 -14.04 9.17 5.89
CA ASP A 306 -13.61 8.38 7.04
C ASP A 306 -12.13 8.66 7.39
N GLY A 307 -11.30 8.96 6.37
CA GLY A 307 -9.91 9.36 6.54
C GLY A 307 -9.69 10.80 7.04
N ASP A 308 -10.57 11.74 6.70
CA ASP A 308 -10.38 13.18 6.89
C ASP A 308 -10.07 13.59 8.34
N GLY A 309 -10.81 13.04 9.29
CA GLY A 309 -10.64 13.40 10.70
C GLY A 309 -9.78 12.41 11.49
N ARG A 310 -8.94 11.64 10.82
CA ARG A 310 -7.97 10.75 11.47
C ARG A 310 -6.60 11.42 11.49
N HIS A 311 -5.95 11.38 12.64
CA HIS A 311 -4.63 11.93 12.87
C HIS A 311 -3.70 10.80 13.30
N PHE A 312 -2.48 10.76 12.76
CA PHE A 312 -1.53 9.69 13.01
C PHE A 312 -0.16 10.24 13.37
N SER A 313 0.50 9.61 14.34
CA SER A 313 1.89 9.85 14.67
C SER A 313 2.75 8.77 14.01
N SER A 314 3.75 9.17 13.23
CA SER A 314 4.80 8.26 12.73
C SER A 314 6.11 8.42 13.49
N ALA A 315 6.08 9.04 14.69
CA ALA A 315 7.26 9.41 15.46
C ALA A 315 8.17 8.20 15.74
N ARG A 316 7.59 7.05 16.09
CA ARG A 316 8.34 5.82 16.34
C ARG A 316 9.10 5.34 15.10
N ALA A 317 8.46 5.34 13.92
CA ALA A 317 9.12 4.99 12.66
C ALA A 317 10.24 5.99 12.31
N GLN A 318 10.05 7.28 12.55
CA GLN A 318 11.07 8.30 12.31
C GLN A 318 12.28 8.12 13.25
N GLN A 319 12.04 7.88 14.54
CA GLN A 319 13.09 7.77 15.55
C GLN A 319 13.82 6.42 15.51
N GLN A 320 13.09 5.31 15.39
CA GLN A 320 13.67 3.96 15.48
C GLN A 320 14.07 3.38 14.12
N LEU A 321 13.42 3.79 13.03
CA LEU A 321 13.72 3.31 11.68
C LEU A 321 14.35 4.40 10.81
N GLY A 322 14.58 5.61 11.33
CA GLY A 322 15.20 6.71 10.58
C GLY A 322 14.43 7.10 9.31
N ILE A 323 13.10 6.92 9.31
CA ILE A 323 12.28 7.18 8.13
C ILE A 323 12.08 8.68 7.96
N VAL A 324 12.38 9.17 6.76
CA VAL A 324 12.16 10.55 6.36
C VAL A 324 11.20 10.53 5.18
N PHE A 325 10.02 11.13 5.37
CA PHE A 325 8.99 11.13 4.35
C PHE A 325 9.32 12.08 3.20
N ARG A 326 9.27 11.56 1.97
CA ARG A 326 9.48 12.32 0.74
C ARG A 326 8.45 13.43 0.58
N PRO A 327 8.82 14.58 -0.02
CA PRO A 327 7.87 15.60 -0.43
C PRO A 327 6.86 15.04 -1.44
N ILE A 328 5.60 15.46 -1.32
CA ILE A 328 4.52 14.99 -2.19
C ILE A 328 4.79 15.32 -3.67
N GLU A 329 5.45 16.45 -3.94
CA GLU A 329 5.81 16.90 -5.29
C GLU A 329 6.74 15.88 -5.96
N GLN A 330 7.73 15.36 -5.22
CA GLN A 330 8.63 14.34 -5.72
C GLN A 330 7.88 13.02 -5.96
N THR A 331 7.03 12.59 -5.02
CA THR A 331 6.19 11.39 -5.19
C THR A 331 5.34 11.48 -6.46
N MET A 332 4.68 12.62 -6.71
CA MET A 332 3.83 12.80 -7.88
C MET A 332 4.62 12.90 -9.18
N ALA A 333 5.77 13.56 -9.18
CA ALA A 333 6.65 13.66 -10.35
C ALA A 333 7.15 12.28 -10.80
N ASP A 334 7.67 11.49 -9.87
CA ASP A 334 8.19 10.14 -10.15
C ASP A 334 7.05 9.18 -10.56
N THR A 335 5.87 9.32 -9.95
CA THR A 335 4.67 8.57 -10.35
C THR A 335 4.24 8.95 -11.78
N ALA A 336 4.26 10.23 -12.12
CA ALA A 336 3.94 10.70 -13.47
C ALA A 336 4.92 10.14 -14.50
N GLN A 337 6.22 10.19 -14.21
CA GLN A 337 7.25 9.63 -15.06
C GLN A 337 7.03 8.14 -15.30
N TRP A 338 6.83 7.37 -14.22
CA TRP A 338 6.59 5.93 -14.33
C TRP A 338 5.36 5.62 -15.19
N TYR A 339 4.25 6.34 -15.00
CA TYR A 339 3.05 6.16 -15.83
C TYR A 339 3.26 6.53 -17.30
N ARG A 340 4.13 7.50 -17.63
CA ARG A 340 4.49 7.81 -19.02
C ARG A 340 5.30 6.68 -19.66
N GLU A 341 6.31 6.18 -18.94
CA GLU A 341 7.18 5.09 -19.40
C GLU A 341 6.40 3.79 -19.66
N HIS A 342 5.30 3.58 -18.92
CA HIS A 342 4.46 2.39 -19.01
C HIS A 342 3.16 2.61 -19.81
N GLY A 343 3.05 3.73 -20.54
CA GLY A 343 1.95 4.00 -21.48
C GLY A 343 0.59 4.34 -20.86
N PHE A 344 0.52 4.63 -19.55
CA PHE A 344 -0.70 5.08 -18.89
C PHE A 344 -1.00 6.56 -19.11
N LEU A 345 0.05 7.34 -19.40
CA LEU A 345 0.00 8.75 -19.79
C LEU A 345 0.76 8.98 -21.10
N PRO A 346 0.42 10.01 -21.87
CA PRO A 346 1.19 10.41 -23.05
C PRO A 346 2.64 10.74 -22.68
N ALA A 347 3.60 10.42 -23.56
CA ALA A 347 4.98 10.86 -23.41
C ALA A 347 5.01 12.39 -23.22
N GLY A 348 5.76 12.87 -22.23
CA GLY A 348 5.84 14.30 -21.92
C GLY A 348 6.30 15.08 -23.17
N ARG A 349 5.69 16.23 -23.46
CA ARG A 349 6.25 17.15 -24.45
C ARG A 349 7.65 17.53 -23.94
N ALA A 350 8.70 17.09 -24.64
CA ALA A 350 10.03 17.65 -24.45
C ALA A 350 9.90 19.18 -24.52
N GLY A 351 10.34 19.88 -23.47
CA GLY A 351 10.20 21.32 -23.38
C GLY A 351 10.68 21.97 -24.67
N ARG A 352 9.84 22.83 -25.26
CA ARG A 352 10.29 23.73 -26.33
C ARG A 352 11.55 24.43 -25.81
N PRO A 353 12.67 24.45 -26.56
CA PRO A 353 13.80 25.26 -26.16
C PRO A 353 13.31 26.69 -26.05
N VAL A 354 13.60 27.32 -24.90
CA VAL A 354 13.41 28.76 -24.74
C VAL A 354 14.34 29.40 -25.76
N ALA A 355 13.77 29.90 -26.84
CA ALA A 355 14.50 30.73 -27.79
C ALA A 355 15.00 31.95 -27.01
N ARG A 356 16.33 32.11 -26.96
CA ARG A 356 16.98 33.35 -26.56
C ARG A 356 16.86 34.37 -27.67
#